data_AF-A0A1R1DLU8-F1
#
_entry.id   AF-A0A1R1DLU8-F1
#
_cell.length_a   1.000
_cell.length_b   1.000
_cell.length_c   1.000
_cell.angle_alpha   90.00
_cell.angle_beta   90.00
_cell.angle_gamma   90.00
#
_symmetry.space_group_name_H-M   'P 1'
#
loop_
_entity.id
_entity.type
_entity.pdbx_description
1 polymer ?
#
loop_
_entity_poly.entity_id
_entity_poly.type
_entity_poly.pdbx_seq_one_letter_code
_entity_poly.pdbx_strand_id
1 'polypeptide(L)'
;YSFTLFPLLDYSGRPDYVADCLVHGRFAVIVDGAPNAIIGPANLTLLLKSPEDAYFPFYYSTLGMILRFIGLVTSLFLPGFWIALSSYNVEQIPYPLLATISMSRIGLPIPGPIEAILMIGMFELFREAGER
;
A
#
# COMPACT_ATOMS: atom_id res chain seq x y z
N TYR A 1 -19.88 -5.36 11.14
CA TYR A 1 -18.76 -5.15 10.21
C TYR A 1 -17.96 -6.44 10.15
N SER A 2 -17.94 -7.09 8.99
CA SER A 2 -17.08 -8.26 8.79
C SER A 2 -15.64 -7.75 8.68
N PHE A 3 -14.72 -8.23 9.51
CA PHE A 3 -13.31 -7.87 9.44
C PHE A 3 -12.72 -8.49 8.17
N THR A 4 -12.63 -7.71 7.10
CA THR A 4 -11.96 -8.12 5.85
C THR A 4 -10.65 -7.36 5.69
N LEU A 5 -9.57 -8.08 5.40
CA LEU A 5 -8.23 -7.52 5.25
C LEU A 5 -8.11 -6.58 4.03
N PHE A 6 -8.90 -6.86 3.00
CA PHE A 6 -8.97 -6.06 1.78
C PHE A 6 -10.38 -5.49 1.61
N PRO A 7 -10.53 -4.33 0.95
CA PRO A 7 -11.84 -3.85 0.56
C PRO A 7 -12.51 -4.85 -0.37
N LEU A 8 -13.79 -5.14 -0.10
CA LEU A 8 -14.60 -6.07 -0.90
C LEU A 8 -15.18 -5.40 -2.16
N LEU A 9 -15.14 -4.08 -2.21
CA LEU A 9 -15.70 -3.24 -3.26
C LEU A 9 -14.67 -2.19 -3.67
N ASP A 10 -14.70 -1.81 -4.94
CA ASP A 10 -13.89 -0.74 -5.52
C ASP A 10 -14.79 0.35 -6.09
N TYR A 11 -14.26 1.56 -6.31
CA TYR A 11 -15.04 2.70 -6.77
C TYR A 11 -14.36 3.38 -7.95
N SER A 12 -15.12 3.67 -9.00
CA SER A 12 -14.59 4.37 -10.16
C SER A 12 -15.62 5.29 -10.78
N GLY A 13 -15.22 6.53 -11.08
CA GLY A 13 -15.99 7.47 -11.89
C GLY A 13 -15.80 7.27 -13.40
N ARG A 14 -14.90 6.35 -13.80
CA ARG A 14 -14.53 6.11 -15.20
C ARG A 14 -15.42 5.00 -15.80
N PRO A 15 -16.35 5.32 -16.73
CA PRO A 15 -17.28 4.33 -17.26
C PRO A 15 -16.59 3.24 -18.10
N ASP A 16 -15.46 3.56 -18.73
CA ASP A 16 -14.58 2.64 -19.44
C ASP A 16 -14.06 1.52 -18.54
N TYR A 17 -13.59 1.88 -17.34
CA TYR A 17 -13.08 0.91 -16.38
C TYR A 17 -14.19 0.03 -15.79
N VAL A 18 -15.37 0.61 -15.56
CA VAL A 18 -16.55 -0.13 -15.10
C VAL A 18 -16.96 -1.17 -16.16
N ALA A 19 -16.97 -0.80 -17.44
CA ALA A 19 -17.25 -1.71 -18.53
C ALA A 19 -16.21 -2.84 -18.61
N ASP A 20 -14.91 -2.54 -18.47
CA ASP A 20 -13.85 -3.58 -18.40
C ASP A 20 -14.11 -4.55 -17.23
N CYS A 21 -14.48 -4.03 -16.06
CA CYS A 21 -14.79 -4.86 -14.90
C CYS A 21 -16.01 -5.78 -15.13
N LEU A 22 -17.06 -5.27 -15.78
CA LEU A 22 -18.24 -6.07 -16.15
C LEU A 22 -17.86 -7.20 -17.12
N VAL A 23 -17.00 -6.92 -18.11
CA VAL A 23 -16.48 -7.94 -19.05
C VAL A 23 -15.69 -9.02 -18.32
N HIS A 24 -14.96 -8.66 -17.27
CA HIS A 24 -14.24 -9.60 -16.41
C HIS A 24 -15.14 -10.34 -15.39
N GLY A 25 -16.46 -10.25 -15.53
CA GLY A 25 -17.43 -11.00 -14.72
C GLY A 25 -17.72 -10.40 -13.35
N ARG A 26 -17.35 -9.14 -13.12
CA ARG A 26 -17.72 -8.39 -11.92
C ARG A 26 -19.10 -7.75 -12.10
N PHE A 27 -19.77 -7.41 -11.00
CA PHE A 27 -20.96 -6.57 -11.02
C PHE A 27 -20.58 -5.12 -10.71
N ALA A 28 -21.40 -4.20 -11.21
CA ALA A 28 -21.32 -2.79 -10.88
C ALA A 28 -22.68 -2.26 -10.42
N VAL A 29 -22.67 -1.39 -9.41
CA VAL A 29 -23.86 -0.72 -8.87
C VAL A 29 -23.69 0.78 -9.09
N ILE A 30 -24.69 1.37 -9.75
CA ILE A 30 -24.79 2.81 -9.95
C ILE A 30 -25.89 3.32 -9.03
N VAL A 31 -25.57 4.30 -8.20
CA VAL A 31 -26.50 4.90 -7.24
C VAL A 31 -26.82 6.31 -7.70
N ASP A 32 -28.11 6.67 -7.71
CA ASP A 32 -28.53 8.02 -8.05
C ASP A 32 -27.92 9.05 -7.09
N GLY A 33 -27.37 10.13 -7.64
CA GLY A 33 -26.65 11.15 -6.89
C GLY A 33 -25.17 10.86 -6.58
N ALA A 34 -24.65 9.66 -6.85
CA ALA A 34 -23.23 9.35 -6.68
C ALA A 34 -22.47 9.49 -8.02
N PRO A 35 -21.36 10.24 -8.09
CA PRO A 35 -20.60 10.40 -9.33
C PRO A 35 -19.75 9.15 -9.71
N ASN A 36 -19.62 8.18 -8.81
CA ASN A 36 -18.81 6.98 -8.99
C ASN A 36 -19.69 5.73 -8.98
N ALA A 37 -19.34 4.75 -9.82
CA ALA A 37 -19.91 3.41 -9.77
C ALA A 37 -19.15 2.53 -8.77
N ILE A 38 -19.89 1.68 -8.07
CA ILE A 38 -19.37 0.71 -7.10
C ILE A 38 -19.15 -0.63 -7.83
N ILE A 39 -17.96 -1.20 -7.76
CA ILE A 39 -17.55 -2.41 -8.48
C ILE A 39 -17.28 -3.53 -7.47
N GLY A 40 -17.77 -4.74 -7.74
CA GLY A 40 -17.54 -5.91 -6.88
C GLY A 40 -17.66 -7.25 -7.62
N PRO A 41 -17.12 -8.35 -7.07
CA PRO A 41 -16.25 -8.39 -5.91
C PRO A 41 -14.83 -7.88 -6.24
N ALA A 42 -14.27 -7.07 -5.34
CA ALA A 42 -12.89 -6.67 -5.42
C ALA A 42 -11.96 -7.79 -4.92
N ASN A 43 -10.84 -7.96 -5.61
CA ASN A 43 -9.76 -8.87 -5.24
C ASN A 43 -8.42 -8.14 -5.34
N LEU A 44 -7.35 -8.74 -4.82
CA LEU A 44 -6.03 -8.12 -4.82
C LEU A 44 -5.56 -7.70 -6.23
N THR A 45 -5.89 -8.50 -7.25
CA THR A 45 -5.53 -8.18 -8.64
C THR A 45 -6.31 -7.00 -9.21
N LEU A 46 -7.57 -6.78 -8.77
CA LEU A 46 -8.31 -5.56 -9.09
C LEU A 46 -7.61 -4.33 -8.51
N LEU A 47 -7.28 -4.39 -7.21
CA LEU A 47 -6.68 -3.28 -6.47
C LEU A 47 -5.29 -2.90 -6.99
N LEU A 48 -4.56 -3.85 -7.59
CA LEU A 48 -3.25 -3.61 -8.19
C LEU A 48 -3.33 -3.10 -9.65
N LYS A 49 -4.50 -3.18 -10.30
CA LYS A 49 -4.69 -2.78 -11.70
C LYS A 49 -5.19 -1.34 -11.77
N SER A 50 -4.47 -0.48 -12.48
CA SER A 50 -4.88 0.90 -12.70
C SER A 50 -5.83 1.00 -13.89
N PRO A 51 -6.87 1.84 -13.85
CA PRO A 51 -7.71 2.13 -15.02
C PRO A 51 -6.92 2.60 -16.24
N GLU A 52 -5.81 3.29 -16.01
CA GLU A 52 -4.92 3.86 -17.03
C GLU A 52 -4.13 2.79 -17.77
N ASP A 53 -3.92 1.62 -17.16
CA ASP A 53 -3.11 0.54 -17.72
C ASP A 53 -3.70 -0.01 -19.03
N ALA A 54 -5.00 0.18 -19.27
CA ALA A 54 -5.69 -0.19 -20.50
C ALA A 54 -5.28 0.67 -21.72
N TYR A 55 -4.73 1.85 -21.48
CA TYR A 55 -4.34 2.81 -22.53
C TYR A 55 -2.88 2.73 -22.93
N PHE A 56 -2.07 1.98 -22.16
CA PHE A 56 -0.64 1.82 -22.43
C PHE A 56 -0.35 0.52 -23.19
N PRO A 57 0.74 0.47 -23.98
CA PRO A 57 1.21 -0.77 -24.56
C PRO A 57 1.50 -1.83 -23.49
N PHE A 58 1.33 -3.10 -23.87
CA PHE A 58 1.47 -4.25 -22.97
C PHE A 58 2.75 -4.23 -22.11
N TYR A 59 3.89 -3.86 -22.69
CA TYR A 59 5.17 -3.79 -21.99
C TYR A 59 5.18 -2.79 -20.83
N TYR A 60 4.60 -1.60 -21.03
CA TYR A 60 4.52 -0.56 -20.01
C TYR A 60 3.53 -0.94 -18.91
N SER A 61 2.35 -1.44 -19.30
CA SER A 61 1.32 -1.92 -18.37
C SER A 61 1.84 -3.04 -17.45
N THR A 62 2.53 -4.02 -18.04
CA THR A 62 3.13 -5.14 -17.28
C THR A 62 4.22 -4.66 -16.32
N LEU A 63 5.10 -3.75 -16.77
CA LEU A 63 6.12 -3.16 -15.90
C LEU A 63 5.48 -2.41 -14.73
N GLY A 64 4.44 -1.61 -14.98
CA GLY A 64 3.69 -0.91 -13.95
C GLY A 64 3.09 -1.86 -12.92
N MET A 65 2.49 -2.97 -13.36
CA MET A 65 1.95 -4.00 -12.48
C MET A 65 3.03 -4.65 -11.60
N ILE A 66 4.20 -4.97 -12.18
CA ILE A 66 5.33 -5.52 -11.42
C ILE A 66 5.82 -4.51 -10.37
N LEU A 67 5.94 -3.24 -10.73
CA LEU A 67 6.36 -2.19 -9.80
C LEU A 67 5.35 -2.03 -8.65
N ARG A 68 4.05 -2.05 -8.91
CA ARG A 68 3.02 -1.99 -7.87
C ARG A 68 3.07 -3.22 -6.95
N PHE A 69 3.33 -4.40 -7.49
CA PHE A 69 3.50 -5.60 -6.68
C PHE A 69 4.75 -5.55 -5.80
N ILE A 70 5.90 -5.14 -6.36
CA ILE A 70 7.13 -4.94 -5.59
C ILE A 70 6.91 -3.86 -4.52
N GLY A 71 6.26 -2.75 -4.88
CA GLY A 71 5.91 -1.67 -3.97
C GLY A 71 5.02 -2.12 -2.81
N LEU A 72 4.03 -2.99 -3.08
CA LEU A 72 3.20 -3.60 -2.04
C LEU A 72 4.03 -4.46 -1.09
N VAL A 73 4.90 -5.32 -1.62
CA VAL A 73 5.76 -6.19 -0.79
C VAL A 73 6.75 -5.37 0.03
N THR A 74 7.43 -4.39 -0.58
CA THR A 74 8.41 -3.57 0.14
C THR A 74 7.75 -2.67 1.18
N SER A 75 6.65 -2.00 0.86
CA SER A 75 5.93 -1.16 1.84
C SER A 75 5.43 -1.96 3.05
N LEU A 76 4.99 -3.20 2.84
CA LEU A 76 4.49 -4.06 3.91
C LEU A 76 5.61 -4.63 4.79
N PHE A 77 6.69 -5.14 4.18
CA PHE A 77 7.72 -5.90 4.90
C PHE A 77 8.94 -5.07 5.32
N LEU A 78 9.30 -4.04 4.56
CA LEU A 78 10.55 -3.28 4.78
C LEU A 78 10.62 -2.59 6.16
N PRO A 79 9.55 -1.92 6.67
CA PRO A 79 9.60 -1.27 7.97
C PRO A 79 9.84 -2.29 9.11
N GLY A 80 9.11 -3.40 9.08
CA GLY A 80 9.26 -4.48 10.07
C GLY A 80 10.63 -5.15 9.98
N PHE A 81 11.11 -5.41 8.77
CA PHE A 81 12.44 -5.95 8.51
C PHE A 81 13.54 -5.05 9.07
N TRP A 82 13.45 -3.74 8.85
CA TRP A 82 14.42 -2.77 9.36
C TRP A 82 14.49 -2.77 10.90
N ILE A 83 13.35 -2.82 11.58
CA ILE A 83 13.30 -2.88 13.05
C ILE A 83 13.85 -4.22 13.57
N ALA A 84 13.50 -5.34 12.91
CA ALA A 84 14.03 -6.66 13.26
C ALA A 84 15.57 -6.72 13.14
N LEU A 85 16.12 -6.14 12.08
CA LEU A 85 17.55 -6.11 11.82
C LEU A 85 18.29 -5.16 12.80
N SER A 86 17.80 -3.93 12.94
CA SER A 86 18.49 -2.89 13.73
C SER A 86 18.36 -3.04 15.24
N SER A 87 17.33 -3.73 15.74
CA SER A 87 17.08 -3.85 17.19
C SER A 87 17.34 -5.25 17.75
N TYR A 88 17.30 -6.30 16.92
CA TYR A 88 17.44 -7.69 17.39
C TYR A 88 18.58 -8.46 16.70
N ASN A 89 18.86 -8.20 15.41
CA ASN A 89 19.87 -8.93 14.63
C ASN A 89 21.03 -8.00 14.20
N VAL A 90 21.54 -7.19 15.12
CA VAL A 90 22.57 -6.16 14.84
C VAL A 90 23.87 -6.74 14.27
N GLU A 91 24.16 -8.00 14.57
CA GLU A 91 25.36 -8.73 14.11
C GLU A 91 25.39 -8.92 12.58
N GLN A 92 24.23 -8.84 11.91
CA GLN A 92 24.13 -8.97 10.46
C GLN A 92 24.47 -7.65 9.73
N ILE A 93 24.62 -6.54 10.45
CA ILE A 93 24.91 -5.22 9.89
C ILE A 93 26.43 -4.99 9.87
N PRO A 94 27.03 -4.60 8.73
CA PRO A 94 28.44 -4.22 8.69
C PRO A 94 28.79 -3.14 9.72
N TYR A 95 29.91 -3.32 10.42
CA TYR A 95 30.35 -2.42 11.50
C TYR A 95 30.33 -0.91 11.17
N PRO A 96 30.76 -0.45 9.98
CA PRO A 96 30.70 0.98 9.66
C PRO A 96 29.28 1.56 9.67
N LEU A 97 28.31 0.78 9.18
CA LEU A 97 26.89 1.17 9.17
C LEU A 97 26.32 1.12 10.58
N LEU A 98 26.62 0.07 11.35
CA LEU A 98 26.18 -0.04 12.74
C LEU A 98 26.66 1.12 13.60
N ALA A 99 27.92 1.54 13.44
CA ALA A 99 28.47 2.70 14.13
C ALA A 99 27.67 3.98 13.81
N THR A 100 27.31 4.18 12.54
CA THR A 100 26.55 5.35 12.08
C THR A 100 25.13 5.35 12.67
N ILE A 101 24.46 4.20 12.65
CA ILE A 101 23.11 4.02 13.23
C ILE A 101 23.14 4.20 14.75
N SER A 102 24.19 3.71 15.42
CA SER A 102 24.31 3.84 16.88
C SER A 102 24.52 5.29 17.28
N MET A 103 25.38 6.02 16.56
CA MET A 103 25.63 7.44 16.79
C MET A 103 24.39 8.30 16.55
N SER A 104 23.57 8.00 15.54
CA SER A 104 22.34 8.74 15.28
C SER A 104 21.25 8.54 16.33
N ARG A 105 21.36 7.47 17.13
CA ARG A 105 20.39 7.12 18.18
C ARG A 105 20.78 7.61 19.58
N ILE A 106 21.96 8.20 19.74
CA ILE A 106 22.41 8.72 21.03
C ILE A 106 21.48 9.87 21.46
N GLY A 107 20.91 9.75 22.66
CA GLY A 107 20.02 10.77 23.24
C GLY A 107 18.53 10.58 22.91
N LEU A 108 18.15 9.55 22.14
CA LEU A 108 16.74 9.22 21.93
C LEU A 108 16.16 8.48 23.15
N PRO A 109 15.06 8.97 23.76
CA PRO A 109 14.49 8.37 24.97
C PRO A 109 13.61 7.12 24.69
N ILE A 110 13.25 6.86 23.43
CA ILE A 110 12.31 5.82 23.03
C ILE A 110 13.05 4.70 22.28
N PRO A 111 12.77 3.41 22.55
CA PRO A 111 13.36 2.31 21.80
C PRO A 111 12.76 2.20 20.39
N GLY A 112 13.58 1.73 19.44
CA GLY A 112 13.23 1.67 18.01
C GLY A 112 11.86 1.05 17.65
N PRO A 113 11.48 -0.11 18.23
CA PRO A 113 10.17 -0.70 17.92
C PRO A 113 8.99 0.20 18.32
N ILE A 114 9.08 0.89 19.45
CA ILE A 114 8.01 1.78 19.93
C ILE A 114 7.95 3.04 19.07
N GLU A 115 9.11 3.59 18.72
CA GLU A 115 9.22 4.72 17.78
C GLU A 115 8.56 4.40 16.43
N ALA A 116 8.80 3.21 15.88
CA ALA A 116 8.22 2.77 14.61
C ALA A 116 6.68 2.68 14.66
N ILE A 117 6.12 2.14 15.75
CA ILE A 117 4.66 2.09 15.94
C ILE A 117 4.08 3.50 16.00
N LEU A 118 4.75 4.42 16.70
CA LEU A 118 4.34 5.82 16.78
C LEU A 118 4.36 6.48 15.40
N MET A 119 5.40 6.23 14.60
CA MET A 119 5.51 6.75 13.24
C MET A 119 4.39 6.25 12.33
N ILE A 120 4.06 4.95 12.38
CA ILE A 120 2.92 4.41 11.62
C ILE A 120 1.62 5.10 12.03
N GLY A 121 1.41 5.29 13.34
CA GLY A 121 0.25 6.03 13.85
C GLY A 121 0.19 7.48 13.35
N MET A 122 1.32 8.18 13.31
CA MET A 122 1.39 9.54 12.76
C MET A 122 1.11 9.57 11.25
N PHE A 123 1.61 8.60 10.48
CA PHE A 123 1.32 8.51 9.05
C PHE A 123 -0.17 8.28 8.78
N GLU A 124 -0.83 7.40 9.53
CA GLU A 124 -2.28 7.22 9.40
C GLU A 124 -3.04 8.49 9.78
N LEU A 125 -2.61 9.20 10.83
CA LEU A 125 -3.23 10.46 11.23
C LEU A 125 -3.10 11.53 10.13
N PHE A 126 -1.93 11.66 9.51
CA PHE A 126 -1.72 12.59 8.41
C PHE A 126 -2.50 12.19 7.15
N ARG A 127 -2.58 10.90 6.84
CA ARG A 127 -3.39 10.40 5.73
C ARG A 127 -4.85 10.77 5.92
N GLU A 128 -5.39 10.47 7.09
CA GLU A 128 -6.79 10.72 7.45
C GLU A 128 -7.12 12.23 7.54
N ALA A 129 -6.14 13.06 7.90
CA ALA A 129 -6.28 14.52 7.88
C ALA A 129 -6.16 15.12 6.47
N GLY A 130 -5.44 14.47 5.55
CA GLY A 130 -5.30 14.91 4.16
C GLY A 130 -6.43 14.46 3.23
N GLU A 131 -7.17 13.42 3.59
CA GLU A 131 -8.35 12.94 2.84
C GLU A 131 -9.65 13.72 3.18
N ARG A 132 -9.59 14.67 4.14
CA ARG A 132 -10.69 15.58 4.50
C ARG A 132 -10.40 17.02 4.08
#